data_AF-A0A318TJX2-F1
#
_entry.id   AF-A0A318TJX2-F1
#
_cell.length_a   1.000
_cell.length_b   1.000
_cell.length_c   1.000
_cell.angle_alpha   90.00
_cell.angle_beta   90.00
_cell.angle_gamma   90.00
#
_symmetry.space_group_name_H-M   'P 1'
#
loop_
_entity.id
_entity.type
_entity.pdbx_description
1 polymer ?
#
loop_
_entity_poly.entity_id
_entity_poly.type
_entity_poly.pdbx_seq_one_letter_code
_entity_poly.pdbx_strand_id
1 'polypeptide(L)'
;MPVELEIPHGATKEYLLAFGVAAVYVAAPLSGEPAAIGVARDLGRALAKLRERWQPAIFINYAIWTSNHQRAEAIVDEVAAVFGPSLASSTKGVFEVRGERLVGAIDAVIDRNGWTATRHDVALGRVRAAIDHLDTALAQAKAAGGLKFFNTAFKNYRQQAMSRGERFMTYGEAYNRFRRHMVAQIASRPAHGKAAGLEYGDALKVVFRRG
;
A
#
# COMPACT_ATOMS: atom_id res chain seq x y z
N MET A 1 -11.71 -1.82 23.74
CA MET A 1 -10.46 -1.02 23.66
C MET A 1 -10.07 -0.88 22.21
N PRO A 2 -9.60 0.29 21.76
CA PRO A 2 -9.06 0.44 20.41
C PRO A 2 -7.87 -0.51 20.23
N VAL A 3 -7.92 -1.35 19.20
CA VAL A 3 -6.84 -2.27 18.84
C VAL A 3 -5.94 -1.56 17.83
N GLU A 4 -4.62 -1.61 18.04
CA GLU A 4 -3.66 -1.08 17.08
C GLU A 4 -3.75 -1.87 15.77
N LEU A 5 -3.92 -1.14 14.66
CA LEU A 5 -4.02 -1.72 13.33
C LEU A 5 -2.63 -1.99 12.76
N GLU A 6 -2.44 -3.14 12.12
CA GLU A 6 -1.18 -3.50 11.49
C GLU A 6 -0.82 -2.53 10.36
N ILE A 7 0.32 -1.85 10.46
CA ILE A 7 0.77 -0.94 9.41
C ILE A 7 1.49 -1.74 8.29
N PRO A 8 1.05 -1.65 7.02
CA PRO A 8 1.67 -2.39 5.93
C PRO A 8 3.13 -1.97 5.72
N HIS A 9 4.01 -2.96 5.61
CA HIS A 9 5.43 -2.77 5.36
C HIS A 9 5.94 -3.65 4.21
N GLY A 10 7.17 -3.37 3.75
CA GLY A 10 7.84 -4.15 2.71
C GLY A 10 6.99 -4.36 1.44
N ALA A 11 6.91 -5.62 0.98
CA ALA A 11 6.22 -6.00 -0.25
C ALA A 11 4.71 -5.71 -0.21
N THR A 12 4.06 -5.86 0.94
CA THR A 12 2.63 -5.56 1.12
C THR A 12 2.34 -4.09 0.84
N LYS A 13 3.19 -3.20 1.38
CA LYS A 13 3.10 -1.76 1.14
C LYS A 13 3.31 -1.43 -0.34
N GLU A 14 4.34 -2.01 -0.95
CA GLU A 14 4.67 -1.78 -2.35
C GLU A 14 3.54 -2.26 -3.29
N TYR A 15 2.91 -3.38 -2.96
CA TYR A 15 1.75 -3.90 -3.67
C TYR A 15 0.59 -2.90 -3.62
N LEU A 16 0.21 -2.43 -2.43
CA LEU A 16 -0.87 -1.45 -2.26
C LEU A 16 -0.60 -0.14 -3.00
N LEU A 17 0.64 0.35 -2.97
CA LEU A 17 1.06 1.53 -3.73
C LEU A 17 0.92 1.33 -5.24
N ALA A 18 1.29 0.15 -5.75
CA ALA A 18 1.21 -0.18 -7.17
C ALA A 18 -0.24 -0.30 -7.68
N PHE A 19 -1.17 -0.74 -6.84
CA PHE A 19 -2.61 -0.79 -7.17
C PHE A 19 -3.27 0.59 -7.26
N GLY A 20 -2.60 1.66 -6.81
CA GLY A 20 -3.16 3.00 -6.81
C GLY A 20 -4.30 3.22 -5.81
N VAL A 21 -4.57 2.23 -4.96
CA VAL A 21 -5.57 2.30 -3.88
C VAL A 21 -5.16 3.33 -2.83
N ALA A 22 -6.14 3.86 -2.11
CA ALA A 22 -5.90 4.76 -0.99
C ALA A 22 -6.68 4.29 0.22
N ALA A 23 -6.09 4.44 1.40
CA ALA A 23 -6.75 4.16 2.66
C ALA A 23 -7.44 5.41 3.18
N VAL A 24 -8.68 5.26 3.64
CA VAL A 24 -9.28 6.16 4.64
C VAL A 24 -8.97 5.56 6.00
N TYR A 25 -8.39 6.33 6.90
CA TYR A 25 -7.99 5.86 8.22
C TYR A 25 -8.60 6.70 9.33
N VAL A 26 -8.79 6.07 10.50
CA VAL A 26 -9.04 6.76 11.77
C VAL A 26 -7.86 6.52 12.70
N ALA A 27 -7.44 7.56 13.39
CA ALA A 27 -6.35 7.52 14.36
C ALA A 27 -6.79 8.19 15.66
N ALA A 28 -6.50 7.57 16.80
CA ALA A 28 -6.86 8.09 18.11
C ALA A 28 -5.82 7.64 19.15
N PRO A 29 -5.66 8.36 20.27
CA PRO A 29 -4.97 7.86 21.45
C PRO A 29 -5.72 6.67 22.08
N LEU A 30 -5.11 6.04 23.09
CA LEU A 30 -5.74 4.96 23.87
C LEU A 30 -7.03 5.39 24.57
N SER A 31 -7.17 6.67 24.93
CA SER A 31 -8.43 7.24 25.45
C SER A 31 -9.58 7.20 24.44
N GLY A 32 -9.26 7.11 23.14
CA GLY A 32 -10.22 7.10 22.03
C GLY A 32 -10.64 8.48 21.53
N GLU A 33 -10.22 9.56 22.20
CA GLU A 33 -10.58 10.96 21.89
C GLU A 33 -9.40 11.90 22.26
N PRO A 34 -9.13 12.97 21.48
CA PRO A 34 -9.76 13.31 20.19
C PRO A 34 -9.43 12.27 19.12
N ALA A 35 -10.17 12.26 18.02
CA ALA A 35 -9.92 11.32 16.92
C ALA A 35 -9.69 12.05 15.60
N ALA A 36 -8.75 11.53 14.82
CA ALA A 36 -8.38 12.05 13.51
C ALA A 36 -8.89 11.11 12.42
N ILE A 37 -9.33 11.67 11.30
CA ILE A 37 -9.61 10.97 10.05
C ILE A 37 -8.73 11.53 8.93
N GLY A 38 -8.26 10.68 8.03
CA GLY A 38 -7.50 11.14 6.88
C GLY A 38 -7.37 10.12 5.78
N VAL A 39 -6.66 10.52 4.73
CA VAL A 39 -6.38 9.69 3.56
C VAL A 39 -4.88 9.42 3.46
N ALA A 40 -4.50 8.19 3.16
CA ALA A 40 -3.12 7.83 2.92
C ALA A 40 -2.96 6.68 1.92
N ARG A 41 -1.94 6.77 1.08
CA ARG A 41 -1.43 5.61 0.31
C ARG A 41 -0.36 4.82 1.07
N ASP A 42 0.30 5.48 2.04
CA ASP A 42 1.29 4.89 2.95
C ASP A 42 0.88 5.23 4.39
N LEU A 43 0.24 4.27 5.07
CA LEU A 43 -0.26 4.43 6.44
C LEU A 43 0.87 4.66 7.45
N GLY A 44 2.06 4.08 7.21
CA GLY A 44 3.21 4.28 8.10
C GLY A 44 3.73 5.72 8.03
N ARG A 45 3.81 6.28 6.81
CA ARG A 45 4.16 7.70 6.63
C ARG A 45 3.10 8.63 7.21
N ALA A 46 1.82 8.28 7.06
CA ALA A 46 0.72 9.05 7.65
C ALA A 46 0.78 9.06 9.18
N LEU A 47 0.97 7.89 9.80
CA LEU A 47 1.11 7.75 11.25
C LEU A 47 2.33 8.52 11.78
N ALA A 48 3.49 8.43 11.10
CA ALA A 48 4.68 9.19 11.49
C ALA A 48 4.41 10.71 11.51
N LYS A 49 3.74 11.23 10.48
CA LYS A 49 3.36 12.66 10.41
C LYS A 49 2.35 13.05 11.50
N LEU A 50 1.39 12.18 11.83
CA LEU A 50 0.44 12.44 12.91
C LEU A 50 1.15 12.49 14.27
N ARG A 51 2.10 11.59 14.50
CA ARG A 51 2.91 11.57 15.74
C ARG A 51 3.77 12.81 15.89
N GLU A 52 4.36 13.27 14.79
CA GLU A 52 5.18 14.48 14.75
C GLU A 52 4.34 15.75 14.97
N ARG A 53 3.20 15.85 14.28
CA ARG A 53 2.40 17.09 14.26
C ARG A 53 1.44 17.23 15.44
N TRP A 54 0.93 16.13 15.96
CA TRP A 54 -0.17 16.16 16.92
C TRP A 54 0.22 15.58 18.28
N GLN A 55 0.43 14.26 18.38
CA GLN A 55 0.90 13.65 19.62
C GLN A 55 1.58 12.29 19.42
N PRO A 56 2.65 11.96 20.17
CA PRO A 56 3.39 10.70 19.99
C PRO A 56 2.58 9.43 20.27
N ALA A 57 1.62 9.47 21.19
CA ALA A 57 0.85 8.32 21.64
C ALA A 57 -0.31 7.92 20.72
N ILE A 58 -0.47 8.60 19.57
CA ILE A 58 -1.49 8.25 18.59
C ILE A 58 -1.11 6.98 17.82
N PHE A 59 -2.12 6.20 17.47
CA PHE A 59 -2.03 5.08 16.55
C PHE A 59 -3.25 5.06 15.64
N ILE A 60 -3.09 4.43 14.47
CA ILE A 60 -4.21 4.16 13.57
C ILE A 60 -4.94 2.93 14.12
N ASN A 61 -6.24 3.06 14.37
CA ASN A 61 -7.08 2.01 14.94
C ASN A 61 -8.15 1.50 13.98
N TYR A 62 -8.33 2.17 12.83
CA TYR A 62 -9.23 1.73 11.77
C TYR A 62 -8.71 2.17 10.40
N ALA A 63 -8.90 1.33 9.39
CA ALA A 63 -8.67 1.69 8.00
C ALA A 63 -9.55 0.89 7.04
N ILE A 64 -9.90 1.52 5.93
CA ILE A 64 -10.53 0.91 4.76
C ILE A 64 -9.78 1.35 3.52
N TRP A 65 -9.78 0.51 2.49
CA TRP A 65 -9.12 0.77 1.21
C TRP A 65 -10.15 1.00 0.12
N THR A 66 -9.98 2.10 -0.61
CA THR A 66 -10.81 2.47 -1.76
C THR A 66 -10.01 2.28 -3.05
N SER A 67 -10.72 2.25 -4.18
CA SER A 67 -10.13 2.03 -5.51
C SER A 67 -9.14 3.13 -5.93
N ASN A 68 -9.26 4.35 -5.39
CA ASN A 68 -8.38 5.46 -5.72
C ASN A 68 -8.41 6.56 -4.66
N HIS A 69 -7.47 7.48 -4.77
CA HIS A 69 -7.31 8.60 -3.85
C HIS A 69 -8.51 9.54 -3.81
N GLN A 70 -9.06 9.91 -4.97
CA GLN A 70 -10.20 10.82 -5.08
C GLN A 70 -11.43 10.29 -4.32
N ARG A 71 -11.69 8.97 -4.39
CA ARG A 71 -12.77 8.32 -3.63
C ARG A 71 -12.52 8.40 -2.13
N ALA A 72 -11.28 8.19 -1.69
CA ALA A 72 -10.94 8.30 -0.27
C ALA A 72 -11.11 9.74 0.25
N GLU A 73 -10.71 10.74 -0.53
CA GLU A 73 -10.91 12.15 -0.16
C GLU A 73 -12.39 12.51 -0.06
N ALA A 74 -13.20 12.09 -1.03
CA ALA A 74 -14.65 12.31 -1.00
C ALA A 74 -15.31 11.72 0.27
N ILE A 75 -14.89 10.53 0.71
CA ILE A 75 -15.35 9.95 1.98
C ILE A 75 -14.97 10.86 3.15
N VAL A 76 -13.71 11.29 3.25
CA VAL A 76 -13.24 12.12 4.37
C VAL A 76 -13.97 13.46 4.42
N ASP A 77 -14.18 14.10 3.27
CA ASP A 77 -14.88 15.38 3.19
C ASP A 77 -16.36 15.24 3.59
N GLU A 78 -17.04 14.19 3.13
CA GLU A 78 -18.43 13.91 3.55
C GLU A 78 -18.54 13.57 5.03
N VAL A 79 -17.60 12.79 5.58
CA VAL A 79 -17.55 12.51 7.02
C VAL A 79 -17.31 13.79 7.82
N ALA A 80 -16.39 14.65 7.38
CA ALA A 80 -16.12 15.92 8.03
C ALA A 80 -17.37 16.82 8.08
N ALA A 81 -18.18 16.82 7.02
CA ALA A 81 -19.43 17.57 6.96
C ALA A 81 -20.48 17.08 7.98
N VAL A 82 -20.43 15.81 8.42
CA VAL A 82 -21.35 15.27 9.44
C VAL A 82 -21.10 15.88 10.82
N PHE A 83 -19.84 16.14 11.19
CA PHE A 83 -19.47 16.61 12.53
C PHE A 83 -19.50 18.14 12.66
N GLY A 84 -19.48 18.86 11.53
CA GLY A 84 -19.57 20.32 11.49
C GLY A 84 -18.40 21.04 12.17
N PRO A 85 -18.39 22.39 12.16
CA PRO A 85 -17.28 23.18 12.69
C PRO A 85 -17.11 23.10 14.21
N SER A 86 -18.20 22.86 14.96
CA SER A 86 -18.19 22.88 16.43
C SER A 86 -17.47 21.68 17.06
N LEU A 87 -17.37 20.57 16.34
CA LEU A 87 -16.64 19.37 16.77
C LEU A 87 -15.28 19.26 16.09
N ALA A 88 -14.96 20.16 15.16
CA ALA A 88 -13.65 20.21 14.53
C ALA A 88 -12.63 20.85 15.49
N SER A 89 -11.49 20.19 15.65
CA SER A 89 -10.35 20.76 16.35
C SER A 89 -9.66 21.83 15.49
N SER A 90 -8.73 22.59 16.08
CA SER A 90 -7.88 23.54 15.33
C SER A 90 -6.99 22.85 14.30
N THR A 91 -6.76 21.54 14.46
CA THR A 91 -6.02 20.71 13.51
C THR A 91 -6.98 20.10 12.48
N LYS A 92 -6.77 20.40 11.19
CA LYS A 92 -7.57 19.86 10.08
C LYS A 92 -7.65 18.32 10.16
N GLY A 93 -8.86 17.78 10.08
CA GLY A 93 -9.13 16.35 10.10
C GLY A 93 -9.13 15.73 11.50
N VAL A 94 -8.97 16.53 12.56
CA VAL A 94 -9.10 16.10 13.96
C VAL A 94 -10.43 16.61 14.51
N PHE A 95 -11.14 15.74 15.22
CA PHE A 95 -12.46 16.03 15.79
C PHE A 95 -12.46 15.68 17.28
N GLU A 96 -13.12 16.51 18.08
CA GLU A 96 -13.38 16.31 19.52
C GLU A 96 -14.51 15.28 19.69
N VAL A 97 -14.28 14.08 19.16
CA VAL A 97 -15.17 12.93 19.21
C VAL A 97 -14.37 11.66 19.36
N ARG A 98 -15.02 10.61 19.86
CA ARG A 98 -14.45 9.28 19.91
C ARG A 98 -14.25 8.69 18.52
N GLY A 99 -13.18 7.91 18.34
CA GLY A 99 -12.87 7.22 17.08
C GLY A 99 -14.01 6.34 16.56
N GLU A 100 -14.78 5.69 17.43
CA GLU A 100 -15.92 4.85 17.02
C GLU A 100 -17.02 5.65 16.31
N ARG A 101 -17.20 6.93 16.66
CA ARG A 101 -18.14 7.81 15.95
C ARG A 101 -17.67 8.13 14.54
N LEU A 102 -16.36 8.36 14.34
CA LEU A 102 -15.80 8.55 13.00
C LEU A 102 -15.97 7.29 12.15
N VAL A 103 -15.73 6.11 12.72
CA VAL A 103 -15.93 4.82 12.03
C VAL A 103 -17.39 4.65 11.59
N GLY A 104 -18.35 4.85 12.49
CA GLY A 104 -19.77 4.76 12.14
C GLY A 104 -20.19 5.78 11.07
N ALA A 105 -19.61 6.98 11.08
CA ALA A 105 -19.86 7.97 10.03
C ALA A 105 -19.26 7.58 8.68
N ILE A 106 -18.06 6.98 8.67
CA ILE A 106 -17.45 6.42 7.45
C ILE A 106 -18.37 5.36 6.83
N ASP A 107 -18.84 4.41 7.64
CA ASP A 107 -19.71 3.33 7.15
C ASP A 107 -21.02 3.89 6.59
N ALA A 108 -21.66 4.84 7.30
CA ALA A 108 -22.87 5.51 6.83
C ALA A 108 -22.68 6.30 5.52
N VAL A 109 -21.53 6.95 5.33
CA VAL A 109 -21.18 7.67 4.09
C VAL A 109 -21.01 6.69 2.93
N ILE A 110 -20.34 5.57 3.17
CA ILE A 110 -20.11 4.53 2.15
C ILE A 110 -21.43 3.91 1.71
N ASP A 111 -22.27 3.51 2.66
CA ASP A 111 -23.56 2.88 2.40
C ASP A 111 -24.51 3.83 1.66
N ARG A 112 -24.63 5.07 2.14
CA ARG A 112 -25.50 6.09 1.52
C ARG A 112 -25.13 6.35 0.07
N ASN A 113 -23.85 6.36 -0.26
CA ASN A 113 -23.37 6.64 -1.61
C ASN A 113 -23.22 5.39 -2.49
N GLY A 114 -23.49 4.20 -1.95
CA GLY A 114 -23.31 2.93 -2.66
C GLY A 114 -21.86 2.68 -3.09
N TRP A 115 -20.90 3.15 -2.29
CA TRP A 115 -19.48 3.03 -2.63
C TRP A 115 -18.91 1.69 -2.16
N THR A 116 -17.93 1.18 -2.91
CA THR A 116 -17.21 -0.03 -2.50
C THR A 116 -15.93 0.35 -1.76
N ALA A 117 -15.78 -0.16 -0.54
CA ALA A 117 -14.54 -0.11 0.21
C ALA A 117 -14.18 -1.50 0.74
N THR A 118 -12.90 -1.79 0.88
CA THR A 118 -12.41 -3.06 1.43
C THR A 118 -11.82 -2.79 2.81
N ARG A 119 -12.27 -3.54 3.83
CA ARG A 119 -11.67 -3.47 5.16
C ARG A 119 -10.18 -3.80 5.13
N HIS A 120 -9.43 -3.18 6.03
CA HIS A 120 -7.97 -3.32 6.06
C HIS A 120 -7.47 -4.76 6.19
N ASP A 121 -8.03 -5.53 7.13
CA ASP A 121 -7.74 -6.95 7.33
C ASP A 121 -7.93 -7.78 6.05
N VAL A 122 -9.05 -7.57 5.34
CA VAL A 122 -9.37 -8.24 4.07
C VAL A 122 -8.39 -7.81 2.98
N ALA A 123 -8.06 -6.52 2.89
CA ALA A 123 -7.10 -6.02 1.91
C ALA A 123 -5.72 -6.63 2.13
N LEU A 124 -5.23 -6.70 3.38
CA LEU A 124 -3.95 -7.34 3.69
C LEU A 124 -3.97 -8.83 3.40
N GLY A 125 -5.06 -9.54 3.71
CA GLY A 125 -5.22 -10.95 3.37
C GLY A 125 -5.09 -11.20 1.87
N ARG A 126 -5.75 -10.38 1.04
CA ARG A 126 -5.65 -10.47 -0.43
C ARG A 126 -4.24 -10.19 -0.93
N VAL A 127 -3.59 -9.16 -0.39
CA VAL A 127 -2.22 -8.79 -0.77
C VAL A 127 -1.24 -9.92 -0.43
N ARG A 128 -1.33 -10.49 0.77
CA ARG A 128 -0.48 -11.60 1.20
C ARG A 128 -0.67 -12.82 0.30
N ALA A 129 -1.93 -13.22 0.06
CA ALA A 129 -2.22 -14.34 -0.84
C ALA A 129 -1.67 -14.12 -2.26
N ALA A 130 -1.76 -12.89 -2.78
CA ALA A 130 -1.20 -12.56 -4.09
C ALA A 130 0.35 -12.61 -4.10
N ILE A 131 1.00 -12.16 -3.03
CA ILE A 131 2.45 -12.25 -2.86
C ILE A 131 2.90 -13.71 -2.77
N ASP A 132 2.20 -14.53 -1.97
CA ASP A 132 2.54 -15.95 -1.79
C ASP A 132 2.37 -16.74 -3.10
N HIS A 133 1.32 -16.45 -3.87
CA HIS A 133 1.12 -17.02 -5.19
C HIS A 133 2.26 -16.63 -6.15
N LEU A 134 2.67 -15.35 -6.14
CA LEU A 134 3.80 -14.89 -6.96
C LEU A 134 5.10 -15.59 -6.55
N ASP A 135 5.37 -15.71 -5.26
CA ASP A 135 6.59 -16.34 -4.76
C ASP A 135 6.64 -17.83 -5.14
N THR A 136 5.49 -18.51 -5.07
CA THR A 136 5.33 -19.89 -5.55
C THR A 136 5.60 -20.00 -7.04
N ALA A 137 5.01 -19.12 -7.86
CA ALA A 137 5.20 -19.12 -9.31
C ALA A 137 6.66 -18.82 -9.70
N LEU A 138 7.32 -17.89 -9.01
CA LEU A 138 8.73 -17.58 -9.23
C LEU A 138 9.64 -18.74 -8.82
N ALA A 139 9.34 -19.43 -7.72
CA ALA A 139 10.08 -20.61 -7.28
C ALA A 139 9.97 -21.76 -8.31
N GLN A 140 8.76 -22.02 -8.82
CA GLN A 140 8.53 -22.99 -9.88
C GLN A 140 9.27 -22.62 -11.18
N ALA A 141 9.19 -21.35 -11.59
CA ALA A 141 9.92 -20.85 -12.75
C ALA A 141 11.44 -20.98 -12.57
N LYS A 142 11.96 -20.77 -11.35
CA LYS A 142 13.38 -20.99 -11.04
C LYS A 142 13.77 -22.46 -11.20
N ALA A 143 12.98 -23.38 -10.63
CA ALA A 143 13.23 -24.82 -10.71
C ALA A 143 13.18 -25.36 -12.16
N ALA A 144 12.24 -24.86 -12.97
CA ALA A 144 12.09 -25.22 -14.37
C ALA A 144 13.11 -24.51 -15.31
N GLY A 145 13.99 -23.67 -14.79
CA GLY A 145 14.93 -22.88 -15.60
C GLY A 145 14.28 -21.73 -16.38
N GLY A 146 13.03 -21.39 -16.09
CA GLY A 146 12.30 -20.24 -16.66
C GLY A 146 12.93 -18.88 -16.34
N LEU A 147 13.82 -18.79 -15.35
CA LEU A 147 14.59 -17.57 -15.04
C LEU A 147 15.92 -17.46 -15.81
N LYS A 148 16.17 -18.30 -16.82
CA LYS A 148 17.39 -18.23 -17.65
C LYS A 148 17.60 -16.83 -18.24
N PHE A 149 16.54 -16.16 -18.72
CA PHE A 149 16.63 -14.80 -19.27
C PHE A 149 17.13 -13.79 -18.22
N PHE A 150 16.63 -13.87 -16.98
CA PHE A 150 17.02 -13.00 -15.88
C PHE A 150 18.48 -13.24 -15.47
N ASN A 151 18.88 -14.51 -15.37
CA ASN A 151 20.25 -14.89 -15.07
C ASN A 151 21.24 -14.39 -16.13
N THR A 152 20.88 -14.49 -17.41
CA THR A 152 21.69 -13.96 -18.51
C THR A 152 21.78 -12.43 -18.45
N ALA A 153 20.66 -11.74 -18.22
CA ALA A 153 20.65 -10.29 -18.09
C ALA A 153 21.48 -9.80 -16.90
N PHE A 154 21.39 -10.46 -15.74
CA PHE A 154 22.20 -10.14 -14.55
C PHE A 154 23.69 -10.35 -14.82
N LYS A 155 24.08 -11.45 -15.48
CA LYS A 155 25.47 -11.70 -15.87
C LYS A 155 26.02 -10.59 -16.76
N ASN A 156 25.25 -10.19 -17.78
CA ASN A 156 25.65 -9.12 -18.71
C ASN A 156 25.78 -7.78 -17.98
N TYR A 157 24.81 -7.43 -17.13
CA TYR A 157 24.87 -6.22 -16.30
C TYR A 157 26.11 -6.20 -15.40
N ARG A 158 26.40 -7.31 -14.70
CA ARG A 158 27.56 -7.44 -13.82
C ARG A 158 28.87 -7.27 -14.59
N GLN A 159 29.00 -7.90 -15.76
CA GLN A 159 30.18 -7.76 -16.62
C GLN A 159 30.39 -6.32 -17.08
N GLN A 160 29.33 -5.63 -17.51
CA GLN A 160 29.39 -4.22 -17.93
C GLN A 160 29.71 -3.27 -16.77
N ALA A 161 29.23 -3.54 -15.56
CA ALA A 161 29.58 -2.74 -14.38
C ALA A 161 31.04 -2.97 -13.98
N MET A 162 31.52 -4.22 -14.01
CA MET A 162 32.92 -4.58 -13.77
C MET A 162 33.86 -3.91 -14.78
N SER A 163 33.52 -3.92 -16.07
CA SER A 163 34.34 -3.27 -17.11
C SER A 163 34.41 -1.74 -16.97
N ARG A 164 33.46 -1.13 -16.26
CA ARG A 164 33.41 0.31 -15.96
C ARG A 164 34.00 0.66 -14.59
N GLY A 165 34.45 -0.32 -13.81
CA GLY A 165 34.94 -0.11 -12.44
C GLY A 165 33.83 0.33 -11.45
N GLU A 166 32.57 0.12 -11.80
CA GLU A 166 31.42 0.55 -10.98
C GLU A 166 31.06 -0.51 -9.93
N ARG A 167 30.55 -0.06 -8.78
CA ARG A 167 29.88 -0.96 -7.84
C ARG A 167 28.63 -1.53 -8.50
N PHE A 168 28.45 -2.84 -8.42
CA PHE A 168 27.29 -3.55 -8.98
C PHE A 168 26.44 -4.15 -7.87
N MET A 169 25.13 -4.24 -8.12
CA MET A 169 24.20 -4.90 -7.20
C MET A 169 24.46 -6.40 -7.08
N THR A 170 24.19 -6.94 -5.91
CA THR A 170 24.19 -8.39 -5.68
C THR A 170 23.03 -9.05 -6.44
N TYR A 171 23.13 -10.35 -6.68
CA TYR A 171 22.05 -11.12 -7.31
C TYR A 171 20.75 -11.03 -6.49
N GLY A 172 20.85 -11.07 -5.16
CA GLY A 172 19.70 -10.94 -4.26
C GLY A 172 18.99 -9.60 -4.40
N GLU A 173 19.75 -8.50 -4.50
CA GLU A 173 19.18 -7.17 -4.73
C GLU A 173 18.51 -7.05 -6.10
N ALA A 174 19.16 -7.54 -7.15
CA ALA A 174 18.59 -7.57 -8.50
C ALA A 174 17.29 -8.38 -8.54
N TYR A 175 17.29 -9.54 -7.89
CA TYR A 175 16.13 -10.43 -7.81
C TYR A 175 14.99 -9.79 -7.01
N ASN A 176 15.29 -9.10 -5.91
CA ASN A 176 14.29 -8.36 -5.14
C ASN A 176 13.68 -7.22 -5.96
N ARG A 177 14.48 -6.48 -6.73
CA ARG A 177 13.95 -5.46 -7.66
C ARG A 177 13.05 -6.08 -8.73
N PHE A 178 13.46 -7.22 -9.28
CA PHE A 178 12.66 -7.95 -10.26
C PHE A 178 11.32 -8.39 -9.67
N ARG A 179 11.35 -9.01 -8.49
CA ARG A 179 10.15 -9.40 -7.73
C ARG A 179 9.22 -8.23 -7.48
N ARG A 180 9.73 -7.08 -7.04
CA ARG A 180 8.94 -5.85 -6.83
C ARG A 180 8.27 -5.37 -8.11
N HIS A 181 8.99 -5.42 -9.24
CA HIS A 181 8.41 -5.05 -10.51
C HIS A 181 7.33 -6.04 -10.96
N MET A 182 7.53 -7.34 -10.72
CA MET A 182 6.51 -8.35 -11.02
C MET A 182 5.24 -8.17 -10.18
N VAL A 183 5.41 -7.85 -8.89
CA VAL A 183 4.31 -7.44 -8.00
C VAL A 183 3.52 -6.28 -8.62
N ALA A 184 4.21 -5.23 -9.06
CA ALA A 184 3.57 -4.07 -9.67
C ALA A 184 2.84 -4.39 -10.99
N GLN A 185 3.40 -5.27 -11.83
CA GLN A 185 2.74 -5.67 -13.08
C GLN A 185 1.48 -6.50 -12.85
N ILE A 186 1.52 -7.45 -11.90
CA ILE A 186 0.33 -8.22 -11.51
C ILE A 186 -0.72 -7.27 -10.93
N ALA A 187 -0.26 -6.28 -10.15
CA ALA A 187 -1.12 -5.29 -9.55
C ALA A 187 -1.87 -4.40 -10.56
N SER A 188 -1.22 -4.08 -11.67
CA SER A 188 -1.80 -3.23 -12.72
C SER A 188 -2.71 -3.98 -13.71
N ARG A 189 -2.90 -5.31 -13.57
CA ARG A 189 -3.81 -6.07 -14.45
C ARG A 189 -5.25 -6.01 -13.92
N PRO A 190 -6.24 -5.66 -14.75
CA PRO A 190 -7.64 -5.75 -14.35
C PRO A 190 -8.03 -7.21 -14.08
N ALA A 191 -8.86 -7.45 -13.06
CA ALA A 191 -9.25 -8.77 -12.55
C ALA A 191 -9.99 -9.68 -13.57
N HIS A 192 -10.26 -9.19 -14.79
CA HIS A 192 -10.85 -9.94 -15.88
C HIS A 192 -10.05 -9.73 -17.16
N GLY A 193 -9.04 -10.58 -17.37
CA GLY A 193 -8.30 -10.64 -18.61
C GLY A 193 -7.43 -11.88 -18.61
N LYS A 194 -7.55 -12.71 -19.64
CA LYS A 194 -6.76 -13.94 -19.85
C LYS A 194 -5.30 -13.74 -19.44
N ALA A 195 -4.67 -14.80 -18.93
CA ALA A 195 -3.25 -14.85 -18.60
C ALA A 195 -2.38 -14.49 -19.82
N ALA A 196 -2.22 -13.20 -20.09
CA ALA A 196 -1.22 -12.71 -21.01
C ALA A 196 0.13 -13.02 -20.37
N GLY A 197 1.08 -13.51 -21.16
CA GLY A 197 2.43 -13.80 -20.67
C GLY A 197 2.98 -12.64 -19.85
N LEU A 198 3.71 -12.93 -18.78
CA LEU A 198 4.48 -11.91 -18.08
C LEU A 198 5.49 -11.37 -19.09
N GLU A 199 5.39 -10.09 -19.48
CA GLU A 199 6.35 -9.49 -20.41
C GLU A 199 7.65 -9.21 -19.66
N TYR A 200 8.49 -10.25 -19.59
CA TYR A 200 9.75 -10.26 -18.87
C TYR A 200 10.76 -9.21 -19.36
N GLY A 201 10.62 -8.72 -20.59
CA GLY A 201 11.53 -7.75 -21.21
C GLY A 201 11.53 -6.37 -20.54
N ASP A 202 10.36 -5.88 -20.13
CA ASP A 202 10.26 -4.56 -19.47
C ASP A 202 10.67 -4.62 -18.00
N ALA A 203 10.49 -5.77 -17.36
CA ALA A 203 11.00 -6.01 -16.01
C ALA A 203 12.52 -5.89 -15.94
N LEU A 204 13.25 -6.39 -16.95
CA LEU A 204 14.71 -6.26 -17.00
C LEU A 204 15.17 -4.81 -17.12
N LYS A 205 14.46 -3.99 -17.90
CA LYS A 205 14.77 -2.56 -18.04
C LYS A 205 14.61 -1.83 -16.71
N VAL A 206 13.60 -2.16 -15.91
CA VAL A 206 13.40 -1.53 -14.59
C VAL A 206 14.41 -2.02 -13.55
N VAL A 207 14.81 -3.29 -13.60
CA VAL A 207 15.79 -3.84 -12.66
C VAL A 207 17.18 -3.24 -12.90
N PHE A 208 17.58 -3.09 -14.17
CA PHE A 208 18.94 -2.71 -14.57
C PHE A 208 19.08 -1.29 -15.11
N ARG A 209 18.00 -0.48 -15.18
CA ARG A 209 18.13 0.97 -15.43
C ARG A 209 18.82 1.64 -14.24
N ARG A 210 19.76 2.54 -14.55
CA ARG A 210 20.33 3.48 -13.59
C ARG A 210 19.20 4.29 -12.94
N GLY A 211 19.22 4.35 -11.60
CA GLY A 211 18.73 5.50 -10.85
C GLY A 211 19.82 6.55 -10.79
#